data_AF-A0A382W962-F1
#
_entry.id   AF-A0A382W962-F1
#
_cell.length_a   1.000
_cell.length_b   1.000
_cell.length_c   1.000
_cell.angle_alpha   90.00
_cell.angle_beta   90.00
_cell.angle_gamma   90.00
#
_symmetry.space_group_name_H-M   'P 1'
#
loop_
_entity.id
_entity.type
_entity.pdbx_description
1 polymer ?
#
loop_
_entity_poly.entity_id
_entity_poly.type
_entity_poly.pdbx_seq_one_letter_code
_entity_poly.pdbx_strand_id
1 'polypeptide(L)'
;MIKAVSFDFYNTLVRFWPPLEQIQQAACHELGLTVQEDAITHGYAVADVLFNRENEENPLSKRSDEDRLQFFARYEQLILETAGIP
;
A
#
# COMPACT_ATOMS: atom_id res chain seq x y z
N MET A 1 -7.17 -36.12 -8.46
CA MET A 1 -6.51 -35.99 -7.15
C MET A 1 -5.61 -34.77 -7.19
N ILE A 2 -5.89 -33.74 -6.40
CA ILE A 2 -5.04 -32.54 -6.33
C ILE A 2 -3.76 -32.91 -5.57
N LYS A 3 -2.60 -32.50 -6.08
CA LYS A 3 -1.28 -32.82 -5.51
C LYS A 3 -0.66 -31.69 -4.70
N ALA A 4 -1.03 -30.44 -4.98
CA ALA A 4 -0.59 -29.27 -4.24
C ALA A 4 -1.62 -28.14 -4.39
N VAL A 5 -1.68 -27.27 -3.40
CA VAL A 5 -2.40 -25.99 -3.42
C VAL A 5 -1.46 -24.93 -2.89
N SER A 6 -1.37 -23.80 -3.58
CA SER A 6 -0.58 -22.65 -3.16
C SER A 6 -1.53 -21.53 -2.74
N PHE A 7 -1.24 -20.93 -1.59
CA PHE A 7 -1.96 -19.77 -1.08
C PHE A 7 -1.01 -18.58 -1.09
N ASP A 8 -1.55 -17.42 -1.48
CA ASP A 8 -0.88 -16.17 -1.17
C ASP A 8 -0.76 -16.01 0.35
N PHE A 9 0.29 -15.37 0.82
CA PHE A 9 0.48 -15.19 2.25
C PHE A 9 -0.39 -14.04 2.76
N TYR A 10 -0.25 -12.87 2.15
CA TYR A 10 -0.99 -11.66 2.54
C TYR A 10 -2.43 -11.70 1.99
N ASN A 11 -3.39 -11.16 2.75
CA ASN A 11 -4.82 -11.09 2.41
C ASN A 11 -5.55 -12.44 2.19
N THR A 12 -4.81 -13.56 2.08
CA THR A 12 -5.35 -14.93 2.00
C THR A 12 -5.11 -15.69 3.29
N LEU A 13 -3.85 -15.81 3.76
CA LEU A 13 -3.53 -16.52 5.01
C LEU A 13 -3.43 -15.58 6.21
N VAL A 14 -2.92 -14.37 6.02
CA VAL A 14 -2.75 -13.37 7.08
C VAL A 14 -3.25 -12.00 6.64
N ARG A 15 -3.63 -11.16 7.62
CA ARG A 15 -4.01 -9.76 7.42
C ARG A 15 -3.25 -8.88 8.40
N PHE A 16 -3.09 -7.61 8.04
CA PHE A 16 -2.59 -6.61 8.98
C PHE A 16 -3.58 -6.42 10.14
N TRP A 17 -3.03 -6.19 11.34
CA TRP A 17 -3.82 -5.80 12.51
C TRP A 17 -3.06 -4.70 13.28
N PRO A 18 -3.61 -3.47 13.37
CA PRO A 18 -4.87 -3.02 12.78
C PRO A 18 -4.87 -3.10 11.23
N PRO A 19 -6.04 -3.10 10.59
CA PRO A 19 -6.14 -2.94 9.13
C PRO A 19 -5.35 -1.73 8.63
N LEU A 20 -4.80 -1.81 7.41
CA LEU A 20 -3.91 -0.79 6.86
C LEU A 20 -4.60 0.59 6.80
N GLU A 21 -5.85 0.58 6.40
CA GLU A 21 -6.73 1.75 6.33
C GLU A 21 -6.89 2.45 7.68
N GLN A 22 -6.90 1.69 8.79
CA GLN A 22 -6.96 2.26 10.14
C GLN A 22 -5.62 2.82 10.59
N ILE A 23 -4.51 2.15 10.25
CA ILE A 23 -3.15 2.67 10.50
C ILE A 23 -2.96 4.00 9.78
N GLN A 24 -3.34 4.04 8.51
CA GLN A 24 -3.23 5.22 7.65
C GLN A 24 -4.14 6.36 8.13
N GLN A 25 -5.38 6.06 8.50
CA GLN A 25 -6.29 7.05 9.06
C GLN A 25 -5.77 7.64 10.36
N ALA A 26 -5.19 6.82 11.25
CA ALA A 26 -4.57 7.31 12.48
C ALA A 26 -3.38 8.24 12.20
N ALA A 27 -2.49 7.87 11.28
CA ALA A 27 -1.37 8.71 10.88
C ALA A 27 -1.82 10.05 10.27
N CYS A 28 -2.82 10.03 9.39
CA CYS A 28 -3.45 11.23 8.84
C CYS A 28 -4.02 12.12 9.95
N HIS A 29 -4.74 11.52 10.91
CA HIS A 29 -5.33 12.26 12.03
C HIS A 29 -4.27 12.94 12.91
N GLU A 30 -3.13 12.30 13.17
CA GLU A 30 -2.00 12.92 13.88
C GLU A 30 -1.44 14.15 13.17
N LEU A 31 -1.56 14.19 11.83
CA LEU A 31 -1.16 15.32 10.98
C LEU A 31 -2.30 16.35 10.76
N GLY A 32 -3.45 16.18 11.39
CA GLY A 32 -4.61 17.06 11.23
C GLY A 32 -5.41 16.84 9.93
N LEU A 33 -5.19 15.70 9.25
CA LEU A 33 -5.90 15.30 8.04
C LEU A 33 -7.06 14.36 8.39
N THR A 34 -8.22 14.58 7.77
CA THR A 34 -9.38 13.70 7.91
C THR A 34 -9.62 12.95 6.61
N VAL A 35 -9.52 11.63 6.67
CA VAL A 35 -9.72 10.72 5.53
C VAL A 35 -10.73 9.64 5.90
N GLN A 36 -11.55 9.24 4.93
CA GLN A 36 -12.48 8.14 5.09
C GLN A 36 -11.77 6.80 4.81
N GLU A 37 -12.16 5.77 5.54
CA GLU A 37 -11.56 4.43 5.48
C GLU A 37 -11.72 3.80 4.08
N ASP A 38 -12.86 4.01 3.43
CA ASP A 38 -13.13 3.56 2.07
C ASP A 38 -12.29 4.29 1.02
N ALA A 39 -12.09 5.61 1.19
CA ALA A 39 -11.23 6.41 0.33
C ALA A 39 -9.75 5.98 0.43
N ILE A 40 -9.27 5.67 1.64
CA ILE A 40 -7.93 5.11 1.86
C ILE A 40 -7.81 3.70 1.25
N THR A 41 -8.82 2.85 1.42
CA THR A 41 -8.85 1.53 0.80
C THR A 41 -8.75 1.62 -0.72
N HIS A 42 -9.47 2.58 -1.33
CA HIS A 42 -9.35 2.87 -2.75
C HIS A 42 -7.95 3.38 -3.13
N GLY A 43 -7.37 4.28 -2.32
CA GLY A 43 -6.02 4.79 -2.49
C GLY A 43 -4.97 3.68 -2.52
N TYR A 44 -5.03 2.72 -1.58
CA TYR A 44 -4.15 1.54 -1.61
C TYR A 44 -4.35 0.71 -2.87
N ALA A 45 -5.60 0.44 -3.29
CA ALA A 45 -5.85 -0.33 -4.50
C ALA A 45 -5.25 0.31 -5.76
N VAL A 46 -5.26 1.65 -5.86
CA VAL A 46 -4.64 2.38 -6.97
C VAL A 46 -3.11 2.38 -6.85
N ALA A 47 -2.57 2.64 -5.67
CA ALA A 47 -1.13 2.69 -5.44
C ALA A 47 -0.46 1.31 -5.60
N ASP A 48 -1.16 0.22 -5.26
CA ASP A 48 -0.66 -1.15 -5.43
C ASP A 48 -0.44 -1.52 -6.89
N VAL A 49 -1.16 -0.91 -7.83
CA VAL A 49 -0.89 -1.07 -9.27
C VAL A 49 0.51 -0.56 -9.61
N LEU A 50 0.89 0.60 -9.07
CA LEU A 50 2.24 1.14 -9.22
C LEU A 50 3.28 0.24 -8.54
N PHE A 51 3.01 -0.21 -7.31
CA PHE A 51 3.91 -1.09 -6.57
C PHE A 51 4.19 -2.40 -7.30
N ASN A 52 3.15 -3.02 -7.86
CA ASN A 52 3.27 -4.27 -8.59
C ASN A 52 4.07 -4.09 -9.89
N ARG A 53 3.77 -3.04 -10.66
CA ARG A 53 4.51 -2.72 -11.88
C ARG A 53 5.99 -2.45 -11.61
N GLU A 54 6.29 -1.65 -10.59
CA GLU A 54 7.66 -1.30 -10.23
C GLU A 54 8.47 -2.52 -9.78
N ASN A 55 7.83 -3.50 -9.10
CA ASN A 55 8.49 -4.74 -8.74
C ASN A 55 8.66 -5.74 -9.88
N GLU A 56 7.82 -5.66 -10.92
CA GLU A 56 7.98 -6.44 -12.14
C GLU A 56 9.21 -5.95 -12.94
N GLU A 57 9.36 -4.64 -13.11
CA GLU A 57 10.42 -4.04 -13.93
C GLU A 57 11.76 -3.92 -13.18
N ASN A 58 11.76 -3.39 -11.95
CA ASN A 58 12.95 -3.18 -11.13
C ASN A 58 12.62 -3.38 -9.64
N PRO A 59 12.72 -4.60 -9.10
CA PRO A 59 12.33 -4.94 -7.74
C PRO A 59 12.83 -3.96 -6.67
N LEU A 60 11.93 -3.46 -5.82
CA LEU A 60 12.26 -2.51 -4.73
C LEU A 60 13.32 -3.06 -3.79
N SER A 61 13.36 -4.39 -3.61
CA SER A 61 14.35 -5.09 -2.77
C SER A 61 15.78 -5.02 -3.30
N LYS A 62 15.97 -4.63 -4.57
CA LYS A 62 17.28 -4.47 -5.21
C LYS A 62 17.70 -3.02 -5.36
N ARG A 63 16.82 -2.06 -5.03
CA ARG A 63 17.08 -0.62 -5.15
C ARG A 63 17.93 -0.12 -4.00
N SER A 64 18.54 1.05 -4.18
CA SER A 64 19.20 1.77 -3.09
C SER A 64 18.17 2.24 -2.06
N ASP A 65 18.63 2.58 -0.85
CA ASP A 65 17.74 3.13 0.18
C ASP A 65 17.08 4.44 -0.25
N GLU A 66 17.82 5.29 -0.98
CA GLU A 66 17.29 6.56 -1.51
C GLU A 66 16.21 6.29 -2.56
N ASP A 67 16.47 5.43 -3.54
CA ASP A 67 15.48 5.10 -4.58
C ASP A 67 14.22 4.46 -4.00
N ARG A 68 14.39 3.64 -2.96
CA ARG A 68 13.28 3.01 -2.24
C ARG A 68 12.49 4.05 -1.44
N LEU A 69 13.15 5.01 -0.81
CA LEU A 69 12.50 6.13 -0.12
C LEU A 69 11.70 6.98 -1.11
N GLN A 70 12.28 7.34 -2.26
CA GLN A 70 11.60 8.10 -3.32
C GLN A 70 10.37 7.35 -3.84
N PHE A 71 10.48 6.04 -4.05
CA PHE A 71 9.33 5.22 -4.44
C PHE A 71 8.22 5.27 -3.38
N PHE A 72 8.53 5.02 -2.11
CA PHE A 72 7.51 5.01 -1.05
C PHE A 72 6.90 6.38 -0.80
N ALA A 73 7.66 7.46 -0.98
CA ALA A 73 7.12 8.82 -0.96
C ALA A 73 6.08 9.03 -2.08
N ARG A 74 6.35 8.57 -3.31
CA ARG A 74 5.37 8.67 -4.41
C ARG A 74 4.18 7.73 -4.21
N TYR A 75 4.42 6.54 -3.71
CA TYR A 75 3.36 5.57 -3.38
C TYR A 75 2.39 6.15 -2.36
N GLU A 76 2.91 6.75 -1.28
CA GLU A 76 2.11 7.43 -0.26
C GLU A 76 1.34 8.63 -0.82
N GLN A 77 1.99 9.48 -1.61
CA GLN A 77 1.31 10.59 -2.31
C GLN A 77 0.13 10.08 -3.15
N LEU A 78 0.31 8.98 -3.89
CA LEU A 78 -0.75 8.42 -4.72
C LEU A 78 -1.93 7.89 -3.90
N ILE A 79 -1.67 7.30 -2.73
CA ILE A 79 -2.74 6.89 -1.79
C ILE A 79 -3.56 8.11 -1.36
N LEU A 80 -2.88 9.16 -0.89
CA LEU A 80 -3.50 10.37 -0.36
C LEU A 80 -4.23 11.18 -1.44
N GLU A 81 -3.59 11.39 -2.60
CA GLU A 81 -4.18 12.06 -3.78
C GLU A 81 -5.49 11.37 -4.18
N THR A 82 -5.48 10.04 -4.25
CA THR A 82 -6.67 9.22 -4.58
C THR A 82 -7.74 9.29 -3.49
N ALA A 83 -7.34 9.42 -2.22
CA ALA A 83 -8.24 9.58 -1.09
C ALA A 83 -8.78 11.01 -0.91
N GLY A 84 -8.42 11.94 -1.82
CA GLY A 84 -8.90 13.32 -1.81
C GLY A 84 -8.07 14.29 -0.96
N ILE A 85 -6.86 13.89 -0.55
CA ILE A 85 -5.90 14.74 0.15
C ILE A 85 -4.83 15.22 -0.86
N PRO A 86 -4.72 16.54 -1.11
CA PRO A 86 -3.77 17.09 -2.07
C PRO A 86 -2.33 17.14 -1.56
#